data_AF-A0A9K3KCI3-F1
#
_entry.id   AF-A0A9K3KCI3-F1
#
_cell.length_a   1.000
_cell.length_b   1.000
_cell.length_c   1.000
_cell.angle_alpha   90.00
_cell.angle_beta   90.00
_cell.angle_gamma   90.00
#
_symmetry.space_group_name_H-M   'P 1'
#
loop_
_entity.id
_entity.type
_entity.pdbx_description
1 polymer ?
#
loop_
_entity_poly.entity_id
_entity_poly.type
_entity_poly.pdbx_seq_one_letter_code
_entity_poly.pdbx_strand_id
1 'polypeptide(L)'
;MPGVARSCENQCGYFFKTLVLLMTMAAVGLGTAACFQCKFLLVDLTTGTGWDIILDFIPDEFTSVWVGVFQWVPALNGEAIGECRSYDSFFPPDSQYLQVAQGCAIAAPIIGFVGVMISCFELICCSFFASCIFSFILFFSASGVQMGVFGLLALPGWCGDADPQDCYEGDIDSTTFWLFVLAGFFYFISSLLLCCVPRPDPCLQNRSSEDHEVATKENERGVVEEPEIQQSPHYGDEPHYVETY
;
A
#
# COMPACT_ATOMS: atom_id res chain seq x y z
N MET A 1 -8.48 -9.46 -36.97
CA MET A 1 -8.54 -8.15 -36.28
C MET A 1 -7.87 -8.27 -34.91
N PRO A 2 -6.54 -8.17 -34.81
CA PRO A 2 -5.80 -8.32 -33.54
C PRO A 2 -5.60 -7.00 -32.76
N GLY A 3 -5.92 -5.84 -33.33
CA GLY A 3 -5.65 -4.53 -32.71
C GLY A 3 -6.62 -4.08 -31.60
N VAL A 4 -7.88 -4.54 -31.62
CA VAL A 4 -8.89 -4.09 -30.63
C VAL A 4 -8.71 -4.75 -29.27
N ALA A 5 -8.21 -5.99 -29.22
CA ALA A 5 -8.03 -6.74 -27.97
C ALA A 5 -6.91 -6.16 -27.08
N ARG A 6 -5.79 -5.69 -27.66
CA ARG A 6 -4.67 -5.08 -26.92
C ARG A 6 -5.04 -3.78 -26.21
N SER A 7 -5.96 -3.00 -26.79
CA SER A 7 -6.37 -1.71 -26.22
C SER A 7 -7.19 -1.89 -24.92
N CYS A 8 -8.10 -2.87 -24.88
CA CYS A 8 -8.90 -3.15 -23.68
C CYS A 8 -8.07 -3.71 -22.50
N GLU A 9 -7.06 -4.55 -22.78
CA GLU A 9 -6.20 -5.15 -21.75
C GLU A 9 -5.36 -4.09 -21.02
N ASN A 10 -4.77 -3.15 -21.77
CA ASN A 10 -4.01 -2.05 -21.19
C ASN A 10 -4.88 -1.09 -20.37
N GLN A 11 -6.08 -0.74 -20.86
CA GLN A 11 -7.03 0.09 -20.11
C GLN A 11 -7.47 -0.56 -18.80
N CYS A 12 -7.71 -1.88 -18.82
CA CYS A 12 -8.03 -2.66 -17.65
C CYS A 12 -6.89 -2.62 -16.61
N GLY A 13 -5.64 -2.82 -17.05
CA GLY A 13 -4.46 -2.73 -16.20
C GLY A 13 -4.31 -1.38 -15.50
N TYR A 14 -4.49 -0.27 -16.22
CA TYR A 14 -4.45 1.08 -15.64
C TYR A 14 -5.56 1.31 -14.62
N PHE A 15 -6.79 0.89 -14.92
CA PHE A 15 -7.92 1.05 -14.02
C PHE A 15 -7.69 0.33 -12.69
N PHE A 16 -7.35 -0.96 -12.75
CA PHE A 16 -7.11 -1.76 -11.56
C PHE A 16 -5.93 -1.22 -10.74
N LYS A 17 -4.85 -0.80 -11.39
CA LYS A 17 -3.69 -0.25 -10.70
C LYS A 17 -4.00 1.08 -10.03
N THR A 18 -4.80 1.93 -10.67
CA THR A 18 -5.29 3.19 -10.07
C THR A 18 -6.17 2.89 -8.86
N LEU A 19 -7.06 1.90 -8.96
CA LEU A 19 -7.92 1.48 -7.85
C LEU A 19 -7.09 0.98 -6.65
N VAL A 20 -6.06 0.15 -6.90
CA VAL A 20 -5.12 -0.31 -5.87
C VAL A 20 -4.43 0.88 -5.18
N LEU A 21 -3.95 1.86 -5.94
CA LEU A 21 -3.31 3.05 -5.39
C LEU A 21 -4.28 3.87 -4.52
N LEU A 22 -5.51 4.08 -4.98
CA LEU A 22 -6.54 4.79 -4.23
C LEU A 22 -6.90 4.08 -2.92
N MET A 23 -7.09 2.75 -2.97
CA MET A 23 -7.35 1.94 -1.77
C MET A 23 -6.18 2.00 -0.78
N THR A 24 -4.95 1.94 -1.27
CA THR A 24 -3.76 2.01 -0.42
C THR A 24 -3.62 3.40 0.20
N MET A 25 -3.86 4.47 -0.54
CA MET A 25 -3.86 5.84 0.02
C MET A 25 -4.98 6.04 1.05
N ALA A 26 -6.16 5.45 0.82
CA ALA A 26 -7.21 5.41 1.83
C ALA A 26 -6.78 4.63 3.07
N ALA A 27 -6.08 3.50 2.92
CA ALA A 27 -5.52 2.73 4.02
C ALA A 27 -4.52 3.54 4.86
N VAL A 28 -3.62 4.28 4.20
CA VAL A 28 -2.69 5.22 4.86
C VAL A 28 -3.49 6.25 5.67
N GLY A 29 -4.46 6.94 5.03
CA GLY A 29 -5.25 7.98 5.69
C GLY A 29 -6.05 7.48 6.89
N LEU A 30 -6.74 6.34 6.74
CA LEU A 30 -7.51 5.71 7.81
C LEU A 30 -6.61 5.22 8.94
N GLY A 31 -5.47 4.59 8.62
CA GLY A 31 -4.51 4.10 9.60
C GLY A 31 -3.90 5.23 10.41
N THR A 32 -3.48 6.31 9.74
CA THR A 32 -3.00 7.52 10.42
C THR A 32 -4.08 8.16 11.28
N ALA A 33 -5.31 8.30 10.78
CA ALA A 33 -6.43 8.84 11.55
C ALA A 33 -6.74 8.02 12.79
N ALA A 34 -6.66 6.68 12.71
CA ALA A 34 -6.84 5.77 13.84
C ALA A 34 -5.77 5.97 14.92
N CYS A 35 -4.51 6.17 14.53
CA CYS A 35 -3.40 6.34 15.45
C CYS A 35 -3.47 7.65 16.25
N PHE A 36 -4.08 8.70 15.66
CA PHE A 36 -4.31 9.98 16.31
C PHE A 36 -5.64 10.06 17.09
N GLN A 37 -6.42 8.98 17.16
CA GLN A 37 -7.53 8.93 18.11
C GLN A 37 -7.00 8.73 19.53
N CYS A 38 -7.51 9.53 20.47
CA CYS A 38 -7.23 9.35 21.89
C CYS A 38 -8.23 8.41 22.58
N LYS A 39 -9.27 7.95 21.86
CA LYS A 39 -10.26 6.98 22.31
C LYS A 39 -10.01 5.65 21.62
N PHE A 40 -9.26 4.75 22.25
CA PHE A 40 -9.11 3.40 21.74
C PHE A 40 -9.52 2.37 22.79
N LEU A 41 -8.83 2.35 23.92
CA LEU A 41 -9.13 1.47 25.05
C LEU A 41 -9.49 2.30 26.27
N LEU A 42 -10.63 2.03 26.90
CA LEU A 42 -10.95 2.57 28.21
C LEU A 42 -10.20 1.79 29.28
N VAL A 43 -9.61 2.49 30.24
CA VAL A 43 -8.81 1.91 31.33
C VAL A 43 -9.34 2.45 32.64
N ASP A 44 -9.67 1.55 33.57
CA ASP A 44 -9.97 1.89 34.96
C ASP A 44 -8.68 1.84 35.79
N LEU A 45 -8.35 2.96 36.43
CA LEU A 45 -7.13 3.13 37.23
C LEU A 45 -7.35 2.73 38.70
N THR A 46 -8.59 2.46 39.11
CA THR A 46 -8.94 2.18 40.51
C THR A 46 -8.72 0.72 40.93
N THR A 47 -8.66 -0.21 39.96
CA THR A 47 -8.52 -1.65 40.22
C THR A 47 -7.08 -2.09 40.51
N GLY A 48 -6.08 -1.19 40.35
CA GLY A 48 -4.75 -1.30 40.97
C GLY A 48 -3.90 -2.51 40.55
N THR A 49 -4.27 -3.25 39.51
CA THR A 49 -3.50 -4.39 39.01
C THR A 49 -3.03 -4.11 37.58
N GLY A 50 -1.71 -4.00 37.39
CA GLY A 50 -1.08 -4.03 36.05
C GLY A 50 -0.93 -2.68 35.31
N TRP A 51 -1.51 -1.59 35.81
CA TRP A 51 -1.48 -0.27 35.13
C TRP A 51 -0.34 0.66 35.56
N ASP A 52 0.58 0.21 36.42
CA ASP A 52 1.74 0.99 36.91
C ASP A 52 2.55 1.63 35.76
N ILE A 53 2.52 1.00 34.59
CA ILE A 53 3.19 1.43 33.36
C ILE A 53 2.54 2.67 32.71
N ILE A 54 1.24 2.88 32.89
CA ILE A 54 0.48 4.01 32.32
C ILE A 54 0.20 5.09 33.38
N LEU A 55 0.12 4.69 34.66
CA LEU A 55 -0.13 5.56 35.81
C LEU A 55 0.89 6.69 35.95
N ASP A 56 2.17 6.46 35.61
CA ASP A 56 3.21 7.51 35.67
C ASP A 56 2.93 8.73 34.76
N PHE A 57 2.08 8.59 33.75
CA PHE A 57 1.76 9.65 32.77
C PHE A 57 0.43 10.36 33.05
N ILE A 58 -0.39 9.82 33.96
CA ILE A 58 -1.76 10.31 34.21
C ILE A 58 -1.81 10.90 35.62
N PRO A 59 -2.31 12.14 35.78
CA PRO A 59 -2.49 12.71 37.12
C PRO A 59 -3.36 11.81 38.00
N ASP A 60 -2.96 11.62 39.27
CA ASP A 60 -3.63 10.79 40.28
C ASP A 60 -5.11 11.13 40.55
N GLU A 61 -5.60 12.23 39.97
CA GLU A 61 -6.96 12.74 40.14
C GLU A 61 -8.01 11.96 39.32
N PHE A 62 -7.58 11.16 38.34
CA PHE A 62 -8.49 10.45 37.44
C PHE A 62 -8.65 8.98 37.82
N THR A 63 -9.90 8.52 37.84
CA THR A 63 -10.23 7.12 38.11
C THR A 63 -10.28 6.28 36.84
N SER A 64 -10.45 6.89 35.66
CA SER A 64 -10.48 6.19 34.38
C SER A 64 -9.95 7.07 33.26
N VAL A 65 -9.38 6.45 32.22
CA VAL A 65 -8.87 7.15 31.03
C VAL A 65 -9.14 6.38 29.76
N TRP A 66 -9.29 7.10 28.65
CA TRP A 66 -9.16 6.53 27.32
C TRP A 66 -7.71 6.63 26.88
N VAL A 67 -7.14 5.49 26.50
CA VAL A 67 -5.77 5.35 26.01
C VAL A 67 -5.84 5.13 24.51
N GLY A 68 -5.08 5.91 23.75
CA GLY A 68 -4.82 5.74 22.33
C GLY A 68 -3.32 5.52 22.05
N VAL A 69 -2.93 5.44 20.78
CA VAL A 69 -1.54 5.12 20.40
C VAL A 69 -0.57 6.25 20.72
N PHE A 70 -0.93 7.48 20.39
CA PHE A 70 -0.08 8.66 20.63
C PHE A 70 -0.67 9.65 21.64
N GLN A 71 -1.92 9.43 22.03
CA GLN A 71 -2.68 10.35 22.87
C GLN A 71 -3.57 9.59 23.83
N TRP A 72 -3.97 10.25 24.89
CA TRP A 72 -4.93 9.77 25.88
C TRP A 72 -5.91 10.90 26.23
N VAL A 73 -7.06 10.59 26.81
CA VAL A 73 -8.00 11.58 27.35
C VAL A 73 -8.60 11.05 28.65
N PRO A 74 -8.74 11.88 29.69
CA PRO A 74 -9.38 11.41 30.91
C PRO A 74 -10.83 10.99 30.65
N ALA A 75 -11.34 10.05 31.43
CA ALA A 75 -12.69 9.54 31.32
C ALA A 75 -13.43 9.66 32.66
N LEU A 76 -14.72 9.95 32.60
CA LEU A 76 -15.62 9.93 33.75
C LEU A 76 -16.88 9.14 33.37
N ASN A 77 -17.17 8.07 34.12
CA ASN A 77 -18.26 7.14 33.80
C ASN A 77 -18.20 6.58 32.37
N GLY A 78 -16.99 6.30 31.87
CA GLY A 78 -16.75 5.80 30.52
C GLY A 78 -16.76 6.86 29.41
N GLU A 79 -17.19 8.10 29.69
CA GLU A 79 -17.18 9.18 28.71
C GLU A 79 -15.90 10.00 28.79
N ALA A 80 -15.31 10.30 27.63
CA ALA A 80 -14.13 11.15 27.57
C ALA A 80 -14.45 12.59 28.01
N ILE A 81 -13.66 13.10 28.95
CA ILE A 81 -13.79 14.44 29.50
C ILE A 81 -12.58 15.30 29.13
N GLY A 82 -12.82 16.38 28.37
CA GLY A 82 -11.80 17.33 27.97
C GLY A 82 -11.10 16.99 26.66
N GLU A 83 -9.88 17.50 26.51
CA GLU A 83 -9.08 17.42 25.29
C GLU A 83 -8.12 16.23 25.31
N CYS A 84 -7.85 15.67 24.12
CA CYS A 84 -6.81 14.66 23.95
C CYS A 84 -5.44 15.25 24.30
N ARG A 85 -4.68 14.54 25.11
CA ARG A 85 -3.32 14.89 25.55
C ARG A 85 -2.33 13.92 24.93
N SER A 86 -1.20 14.43 24.43
CA SER A 86 -0.09 13.58 24.01
C SER A 86 0.66 13.03 25.21
N TYR A 87 1.28 11.86 25.04
CA TYR A 87 2.29 11.40 25.99
C TYR A 87 3.50 12.35 26.00
N ASP A 88 4.14 12.53 27.15
CA ASP A 88 5.32 13.41 27.30
C ASP A 88 6.53 12.94 26.48
N SER A 89 6.57 11.65 26.15
CA SER A 89 7.54 11.04 25.23
C SER A 89 6.83 10.27 24.12
N PHE A 90 7.35 10.36 22.90
CA PHE A 90 6.92 9.54 21.76
C PHE A 90 7.19 8.04 21.95
N PHE A 91 8.12 7.69 22.84
CA PHE A 91 8.46 6.32 23.22
C PHE A 91 8.64 6.28 24.74
N PRO A 92 7.55 6.11 25.51
CA PRO A 92 7.61 6.12 26.96
C PRO A 92 8.38 4.88 27.46
N PRO A 93 9.52 5.02 28.15
CA PRO A 93 10.47 3.94 28.42
C PRO A 93 9.85 2.77 29.21
N ASP A 94 8.81 3.03 29.99
CA ASP A 94 8.24 2.08 30.93
C ASP A 94 7.15 1.18 30.30
N SER A 95 6.69 1.48 29.07
CA SER A 95 5.68 0.68 28.35
C SER A 95 6.20 0.07 27.04
N GLN A 96 6.77 -1.14 27.11
CA GLN A 96 7.28 -1.84 25.92
C GLN A 96 6.19 -2.09 24.86
N TYR A 97 4.98 -2.46 25.28
CA TYR A 97 3.87 -2.71 24.36
C TYR A 97 3.42 -1.44 23.63
N LEU A 98 3.27 -0.32 24.34
CA LEU A 98 2.89 0.96 23.75
C LEU A 98 3.99 1.46 22.80
N GLN A 99 5.27 1.34 23.17
CA GLN A 99 6.39 1.69 22.28
C GLN A 99 6.38 0.89 20.98
N VAL A 100 6.18 -0.43 21.07
CA VAL A 100 6.10 -1.29 19.87
C VAL A 100 4.87 -0.94 19.05
N ALA A 101 3.72 -0.69 19.68
CA ALA A 101 2.51 -0.25 19.00
C ALA A 101 2.71 1.10 18.28
N GLN A 102 3.35 2.07 18.92
CA GLN A 102 3.72 3.36 18.33
C GLN A 102 4.70 3.22 17.16
N GLY A 103 5.72 2.36 17.31
CA GLY A 103 6.66 2.03 16.24
C GLY A 103 5.95 1.40 15.04
N CYS A 104 5.07 0.43 15.27
CA CYS A 104 4.25 -0.19 14.23
C CYS A 104 3.29 0.82 13.58
N ALA A 105 2.66 1.70 14.35
CA ALA A 105 1.76 2.74 13.88
C ALA A 105 2.45 3.75 12.94
N ILE A 106 3.74 4.01 13.14
CA ILE A 106 4.55 4.83 12.24
C ILE A 106 5.03 4.02 11.04
N ALA A 107 5.46 2.78 11.26
CA ALA A 107 6.03 1.93 10.21
C ALA A 107 5.00 1.54 9.14
N ALA A 108 3.77 1.18 9.52
CA ALA A 108 2.73 0.77 8.59
C ALA A 108 2.46 1.80 7.46
N PRO A 109 2.17 3.08 7.74
CA PRO A 109 1.95 4.08 6.69
C PRO A 109 3.20 4.36 5.86
N ILE A 110 4.40 4.32 6.45
CA ILE A 110 5.66 4.49 5.71
C ILE A 110 5.85 3.36 4.69
N ILE A 111 5.68 2.11 5.13
CA ILE A 111 5.80 0.92 4.26
C ILE A 111 4.76 0.99 3.14
N GLY A 112 3.51 1.32 3.48
CA GLY A 112 2.43 1.51 2.50
C GLY A 112 2.76 2.60 1.48
N PHE A 113 3.25 3.75 1.93
CA PHE A 113 3.63 4.87 1.07
C PHE A 113 4.79 4.53 0.13
N VAL A 114 5.80 3.81 0.60
CA VAL A 114 6.91 3.32 -0.25
C VAL A 114 6.37 2.39 -1.35
N GLY A 115 5.42 1.50 -1.04
CA GLY A 115 4.77 0.64 -2.04
C GLY A 115 3.96 1.42 -3.07
N VAL A 116 3.29 2.51 -2.66
CA VAL A 116 2.62 3.46 -3.56
C VAL A 116 3.64 4.09 -4.50
N MET A 117 4.75 4.61 -3.98
CA MET A 117 5.79 5.26 -4.79
C MET A 117 6.37 4.30 -5.83
N ILE A 118 6.72 3.07 -5.45
CA ILE A 118 7.21 2.05 -6.39
C ILE A 118 6.18 1.76 -7.50
N SER A 119 4.91 1.61 -7.11
CA SER A 119 3.82 1.35 -8.05
C SER A 119 3.56 2.51 -9.02
N CYS A 120 3.72 3.75 -8.55
CA CYS A 120 3.66 4.97 -9.37
C CYS A 120 4.86 5.07 -10.33
N PHE A 121 6.07 4.79 -9.85
CA PHE A 121 7.27 4.75 -10.70
C PHE A 121 7.14 3.74 -11.83
N GLU A 122 6.52 2.58 -11.57
CA GLU A 122 6.25 1.59 -12.60
C GLU A 122 5.24 2.08 -13.64
N LEU A 123 4.19 2.78 -13.21
CA LEU A 123 3.18 3.34 -14.12
C LEU A 123 3.76 4.41 -15.05
N ILE A 124 4.64 5.26 -14.52
CA ILE A 124 5.11 6.46 -15.22
C ILE A 124 6.37 6.15 -16.05
N CYS A 125 7.38 5.52 -15.46
CA CYS A 125 8.73 5.51 -16.01
C CYS A 125 9.10 4.20 -16.73
N CYS A 126 9.08 3.06 -16.01
CA CYS A 126 9.65 1.80 -16.50
C CYS A 126 8.90 0.57 -15.93
N SER A 127 8.73 -0.48 -16.75
CA SER A 127 8.26 -1.78 -16.28
C SER A 127 9.40 -2.58 -15.64
N PHE A 128 9.50 -2.56 -14.30
CA PHE A 128 10.50 -3.35 -13.58
C PHE A 128 9.96 -4.74 -13.22
N PHE A 129 10.49 -5.84 -13.78
CA PHE A 129 9.92 -7.20 -13.65
C PHE A 129 9.44 -7.63 -12.25
N ALA A 130 10.10 -7.18 -11.18
CA ALA A 130 9.75 -7.55 -9.81
C ALA A 130 8.93 -6.50 -9.03
N SER A 131 8.54 -5.37 -9.62
CA SER A 131 7.84 -4.28 -8.90
C SER A 131 6.50 -4.73 -8.30
N CYS A 132 5.72 -5.55 -9.00
CA CYS A 132 4.47 -6.09 -8.46
C CYS A 132 4.71 -6.94 -7.21
N ILE A 133 5.78 -7.76 -7.20
CA ILE A 133 6.13 -8.58 -6.05
C ILE A 133 6.61 -7.70 -4.88
N PHE A 134 7.42 -6.67 -5.15
CA PHE A 134 7.85 -5.73 -4.13
C PHE A 134 6.66 -4.96 -3.52
N SER A 135 5.78 -4.41 -4.36
CA SER A 135 4.58 -3.72 -3.89
C SER A 135 3.64 -4.66 -3.13
N PHE A 136 3.50 -5.91 -3.58
CA PHE A 136 2.75 -6.95 -2.85
C PHE A 136 3.30 -7.14 -1.44
N ILE A 137 4.61 -7.39 -1.31
CA ILE A 137 5.26 -7.61 -0.01
C ILE A 137 5.07 -6.38 0.87
N LEU A 138 5.27 -5.17 0.34
CA LEU A 138 5.11 -3.93 1.09
C LEU A 138 3.67 -3.74 1.58
N PHE A 139 2.66 -3.93 0.74
CA PHE A 139 1.26 -3.79 1.17
C PHE A 139 0.84 -4.89 2.14
N PHE A 140 1.29 -6.12 1.92
CA PHE A 140 1.04 -7.22 2.85
C PHE A 140 1.70 -6.98 4.22
N SER A 141 2.95 -6.52 4.23
CA SER A 141 3.65 -6.13 5.46
C SER A 141 2.98 -4.93 6.14
N ALA A 142 2.56 -3.90 5.39
CA ALA A 142 1.82 -2.77 5.94
C ALA A 142 0.50 -3.22 6.59
N SER A 143 -0.22 -4.14 5.97
CA SER A 143 -1.42 -4.77 6.56
C SER A 143 -1.08 -5.48 7.87
N GLY A 144 -0.05 -6.31 7.88
CA GLY A 144 0.36 -7.06 9.07
C GLY A 144 0.78 -6.16 10.22
N VAL A 145 1.56 -5.11 9.93
CA VAL A 145 1.99 -4.13 10.92
C VAL A 145 0.80 -3.31 11.44
N GLN A 146 -0.11 -2.85 10.57
CA GLN A 146 -1.30 -2.10 10.97
C GLN A 146 -2.23 -2.92 11.86
N MET A 147 -2.50 -4.17 11.49
CA MET A 147 -3.29 -5.08 12.32
C MET A 147 -2.54 -5.48 13.59
N GLY A 148 -1.20 -5.50 13.56
CA GLY A 148 -0.35 -5.72 14.71
C GLY A 148 -0.47 -4.60 15.76
N VAL A 149 -0.64 -3.34 15.34
CA VAL A 149 -0.95 -2.23 16.27
C VAL A 149 -2.24 -2.55 17.03
N PHE A 150 -3.32 -2.87 16.31
CA PHE A 150 -4.57 -3.25 16.94
C PHE A 150 -4.40 -4.47 17.86
N GLY A 151 -3.74 -5.52 17.38
CA GLY A 151 -3.50 -6.74 18.15
C GLY A 151 -2.73 -6.46 19.45
N LEU A 152 -1.65 -5.68 19.40
CA LEU A 152 -0.87 -5.33 20.60
C LEU A 152 -1.68 -4.57 21.63
N LEU A 153 -2.54 -3.66 21.19
CA LEU A 153 -3.41 -2.86 22.05
C LEU A 153 -4.68 -3.62 22.49
N ALA A 154 -4.99 -4.73 21.83
CA ALA A 154 -6.12 -5.58 22.16
C ALA A 154 -5.69 -6.87 22.85
N LEU A 155 -4.40 -7.09 23.13
CA LEU A 155 -3.88 -8.30 23.78
C LEU A 155 -3.91 -8.16 25.31
N PRO A 156 -4.19 -9.26 26.03
CA PRO A 156 -4.26 -9.25 27.49
C PRO A 156 -2.89 -9.02 28.13
N GLY A 157 -1.79 -9.24 27.39
CA GLY A 157 -0.44 -8.91 27.86
C GLY A 157 -0.20 -7.41 28.04
N TRP A 158 -1.04 -6.55 27.46
CA TRP A 158 -0.98 -5.11 27.70
C TRP A 158 -1.41 -4.74 29.13
N CYS A 159 -2.11 -5.66 29.79
CA CYS A 159 -2.64 -5.55 31.15
C CYS A 159 -1.67 -6.03 32.24
N GLY A 160 -0.45 -6.45 31.84
CA GLY A 160 0.52 -7.04 32.76
C GLY A 160 0.03 -8.34 33.40
N ASP A 161 0.23 -8.48 34.71
CA ASP A 161 -0.16 -9.64 35.51
C ASP A 161 -1.63 -9.62 35.97
N ALA A 162 -2.42 -8.63 35.52
CA ALA A 162 -3.84 -8.55 35.86
C ALA A 162 -4.65 -9.67 35.17
N ASP A 163 -5.73 -10.11 35.83
CA ASP A 163 -6.66 -11.05 35.23
C ASP A 163 -7.21 -10.40 33.95
N PRO A 164 -7.18 -11.06 32.77
CA PRO A 164 -7.60 -10.45 31.50
C PRO A 164 -9.00 -9.83 31.57
N GLN A 165 -9.89 -10.39 32.38
CA GLN A 165 -11.25 -9.89 32.57
C GLN A 165 -11.29 -8.48 33.19
N ASP A 166 -10.37 -8.15 34.10
CA ASP A 166 -10.31 -6.85 34.77
C ASP A 166 -9.73 -5.76 33.85
N CYS A 167 -8.99 -6.17 32.82
CA CYS A 167 -8.41 -5.25 31.85
C CYS A 167 -9.31 -4.95 30.66
N TYR A 168 -10.15 -5.91 30.26
CA TYR A 168 -11.19 -5.71 29.24
C TYR A 168 -12.54 -5.26 29.82
N GLU A 169 -12.61 -4.91 31.11
CA GLU A 169 -13.76 -4.17 31.64
C GLU A 169 -13.90 -2.79 30.97
N GLY A 170 -12.87 -2.35 30.25
CA GLY A 170 -12.90 -1.19 29.37
C GLY A 170 -13.52 -1.45 28.00
N ASP A 171 -14.50 -0.61 27.64
CA ASP A 171 -15.03 -0.52 26.27
C ASP A 171 -13.90 -0.19 25.27
N ILE A 172 -13.90 -0.87 24.12
CA ILE A 172 -13.12 -0.47 22.94
C ILE A 172 -13.97 0.51 22.14
N ASP A 173 -13.41 1.67 21.78
CA ASP A 173 -14.12 2.61 20.92
C ASP A 173 -14.33 1.99 19.53
N SER A 174 -15.59 1.76 19.18
CA SER A 174 -15.97 1.11 17.93
C SER A 174 -15.48 1.88 16.70
N THR A 175 -15.40 3.21 16.77
CA THR A 175 -14.95 4.03 15.63
C THR A 175 -13.48 3.78 15.36
N THR A 176 -12.64 3.89 16.39
CA THR A 176 -11.19 3.67 16.25
C THR A 176 -10.88 2.23 15.86
N PHE A 177 -11.63 1.26 16.41
CA PHE A 177 -11.56 -0.14 15.99
C PHE A 177 -11.79 -0.29 14.49
N TRP A 178 -12.89 0.24 13.96
CA TRP A 178 -13.20 0.13 12.53
C TRP A 178 -12.17 0.84 11.65
N LEU A 179 -11.59 1.95 12.09
CA LEU A 179 -10.53 2.63 11.35
C LEU A 179 -9.28 1.75 11.20
N PHE A 180 -8.83 1.07 12.26
CA PHE A 180 -7.70 0.13 12.20
C PHE A 180 -8.00 -1.06 11.28
N VAL A 181 -9.17 -1.67 11.44
CA VAL A 181 -9.58 -2.84 10.66
C VAL A 181 -9.72 -2.51 9.19
N LEU A 182 -10.37 -1.39 8.85
CA LEU A 182 -10.54 -0.97 7.45
C LEU A 182 -9.20 -0.60 6.80
N ALA A 183 -8.30 0.07 7.54
CA ALA A 183 -6.96 0.38 7.05
C ALA A 183 -6.18 -0.91 6.72
N GLY A 184 -6.12 -1.87 7.64
CA GLY A 184 -5.46 -3.14 7.40
C GLY A 184 -6.11 -3.93 6.26
N PHE A 185 -7.44 -3.97 6.21
CA PHE A 185 -8.18 -4.63 5.13
C PHE A 185 -7.89 -4.03 3.75
N PHE A 186 -7.82 -2.70 3.63
CA PHE A 186 -7.48 -2.06 2.36
C PHE A 186 -6.05 -2.34 1.92
N TYR A 187 -5.08 -2.39 2.83
CA TYR A 187 -3.72 -2.87 2.48
C TYR A 187 -3.75 -4.32 2.00
N PHE A 188 -4.46 -5.19 2.71
CA PHE A 188 -4.56 -6.60 2.36
C PHE A 188 -5.19 -6.82 0.97
N ILE A 189 -6.34 -6.20 0.71
CA ILE A 189 -7.01 -6.31 -0.59
C ILE A 189 -6.16 -5.69 -1.69
N SER A 190 -5.49 -4.57 -1.43
CA SER A 190 -4.56 -3.96 -2.40
C SER A 190 -3.43 -4.92 -2.78
N SER A 191 -2.91 -5.68 -1.81
CA SER A 191 -1.90 -6.72 -2.08
C SER A 191 -2.47 -7.84 -2.97
N LEU A 192 -3.67 -8.36 -2.67
CA LEU A 192 -4.29 -9.41 -3.48
C LEU A 192 -4.60 -8.94 -4.90
N LEU A 193 -5.13 -7.72 -5.04
CA LEU A 193 -5.48 -7.15 -6.33
C LEU A 193 -4.25 -7.04 -7.23
N LEU A 194 -3.09 -6.65 -6.71
CA LEU A 194 -1.82 -6.59 -7.48
C LEU A 194 -1.47 -7.92 -8.16
N CYS A 195 -1.82 -9.07 -7.56
CA CYS A 195 -1.59 -10.39 -8.14
C CYS A 195 -2.53 -10.70 -9.31
N CYS A 196 -3.65 -10.00 -9.41
CA CYS A 196 -4.70 -10.24 -10.41
C CYS A 196 -4.70 -9.21 -11.56
N VAL A 197 -3.91 -8.13 -11.47
CA VAL A 197 -3.91 -7.06 -12.48
C VAL A 197 -3.04 -7.43 -13.69
N PRO A 198 -3.56 -7.41 -14.93
CA PRO A 198 -2.72 -7.48 -16.12
C PRO A 198 -1.81 -6.26 -16.17
N ARG A 199 -0.54 -6.48 -16.46
CA ARG A 199 0.49 -5.44 -16.33
C ARG A 199 0.33 -4.39 -17.45
N PRO A 200 0.01 -3.12 -17.12
CA PRO A 200 -0.09 -2.08 -18.15
C PRO A 200 1.31 -1.68 -18.64
N ASP A 201 1.43 -1.35 -19.92
CA ASP A 201 2.62 -0.69 -20.46
C ASP A 201 2.81 0.69 -19.80
N PRO A 202 4.05 1.16 -19.54
CA PRO A 202 4.26 2.44 -18.87
C PRO A 202 3.89 3.63 -19.78
N CYS A 203 3.31 4.68 -19.19
CA CYS A 203 2.72 5.80 -19.93
C CYS A 203 3.73 6.53 -20.82
N LEU A 204 4.99 6.66 -20.38
CA LEU A 204 6.03 7.35 -21.15
C LEU A 204 6.61 6.52 -22.31
N GLN A 205 6.47 5.19 -22.30
CA GLN A 205 6.92 4.33 -23.42
C GLN A 205 5.85 4.17 -24.50
N ASN A 206 4.57 4.27 -24.17
CA ASN A 206 3.49 4.16 -25.17
C ASN A 206 3.52 5.26 -26.23
N ARG A 207 4.06 6.43 -25.92
CA ARG A 207 4.22 7.52 -26.91
C ARG A 207 5.17 7.17 -28.05
N SER A 208 6.24 6.41 -27.81
CA SER A 208 7.19 6.06 -28.88
C SER A 208 6.68 4.95 -29.81
N SER A 209 5.79 4.09 -29.29
CA SER A 209 5.30 2.91 -30.01
C SER A 209 4.20 3.26 -31.01
N GLU A 210 3.29 4.19 -30.66
CA GLU A 210 2.27 4.68 -31.59
C GLU A 210 2.89 5.44 -32.76
N ASP A 211 3.94 6.24 -32.52
CA ASP A 211 4.65 6.96 -33.59
C ASP A 211 5.39 6.01 -34.55
N HIS A 212 5.89 4.88 -34.05
CA HIS A 212 6.55 3.86 -34.90
C HIS A 212 5.55 2.99 -35.69
N GLU A 213 4.37 2.69 -35.14
CA GLU A 213 3.34 1.94 -35.87
C GLU A 213 2.71 2.75 -37.01
N VAL A 214 2.63 4.08 -36.86
CA VAL A 214 2.18 4.99 -37.94
C VAL A 214 3.24 5.08 -39.05
N ALA A 215 4.52 5.23 -38.69
CA ALA A 215 5.61 5.28 -39.66
C ALA A 215 5.75 3.97 -40.47
N THR A 216 5.48 2.82 -39.85
CA THR A 216 5.57 1.52 -40.53
C THR A 216 4.38 1.30 -41.48
N LYS A 217 3.18 1.76 -41.13
CA LYS A 217 1.98 1.67 -42.00
C LYS A 217 2.02 2.65 -43.19
N GLU A 218 2.69 3.79 -43.07
CA GLU A 218 2.93 4.67 -44.23
C GLU A 218 3.95 4.07 -45.21
N ASN A 219 4.96 3.34 -44.72
CA ASN A 219 5.95 2.71 -45.57
C ASN A 219 5.37 1.53 -46.38
N GLU A 220 4.41 0.78 -45.82
CA GLU A 220 3.69 -0.28 -46.55
C GLU A 220 2.64 0.25 -47.55
N ARG A 221 2.16 1.50 -47.40
CA ARG A 221 1.28 2.16 -48.39
C ARG A 221 2.04 2.89 -49.50
N GLY A 222 3.35 3.07 -49.36
CA GLY A 222 4.21 3.71 -50.35
C GLY A 222 4.78 2.78 -51.42
N VAL A 223 4.64 1.45 -51.27
CA VAL A 223 5.07 0.48 -52.28
C VAL A 223 3.93 0.24 -53.28
N VAL A 224 3.68 1.25 -54.12
CA VAL A 224 2.87 1.12 -55.33
C VAL A 224 3.78 0.52 -56.41
N GLU A 225 3.36 -0.67 -56.87
CA GLU A 225 3.71 -1.38 -58.10
C GLU A 225 4.75 -0.71 -59.03
N GLU A 226 5.94 -1.30 -59.10
CA GLU A 226 6.80 -1.19 -60.27
C GLU A 226 6.25 -2.13 -61.36
N PRO A 227 5.96 -1.65 -62.59
CA PRO A 227 5.38 -2.51 -63.62
C PRO A 227 6.42 -3.47 -64.20
N GLU A 228 6.05 -4.75 -64.26
CA GLU A 228 6.77 -5.79 -65.01
C GLU A 228 6.98 -5.36 -66.47
N ILE A 229 8.24 -5.24 -66.89
CA ILE A 229 8.61 -5.26 -68.31
C ILE A 229 9.09 -6.68 -68.65
N GLN A 230 8.21 -7.43 -69.32
CA GLN A 230 8.57 -8.63 -70.08
C GLN A 230 9.55 -8.27 -71.20
N GLN A 231 10.71 -8.96 -71.26
CA GLN A 231 11.41 -9.20 -72.51
C GLN A 231 11.98 -10.63 -72.57
N SER A 232 11.79 -11.22 -73.75
CA SER A 232 11.88 -12.63 -74.14
C SER A 232 13.30 -13.23 -74.16
N PRO A 233 13.45 -14.56 -74.30
CA PRO A 233 14.72 -15.27 -74.21
C PRO A 233 15.49 -15.18 -75.53
N HIS A 234 16.81 -15.02 -75.46
CA HIS A 234 17.68 -15.25 -76.63
C HIS A 234 18.95 -16.01 -76.25
N TYR A 235 19.14 -17.10 -76.97
CA TYR A 235 20.26 -18.04 -77.05
C TYR A 235 21.61 -17.36 -77.36
N GLY A 236 22.72 -17.89 -76.83
CA GLY A 236 24.05 -17.71 -77.43
C GLY A 236 25.27 -17.74 -76.48
N ASP A 237 25.98 -18.87 -76.53
CA ASP A 237 27.45 -19.07 -76.47
C ASP A 237 28.31 -18.70 -75.23
N GLU A 238 29.07 -19.72 -74.78
CA GLU A 238 30.38 -19.69 -74.10
C GLU A 238 31.46 -18.90 -74.90
N PRO A 239 32.75 -18.79 -74.47
CA PRO A 239 33.40 -18.93 -73.16
C PRO A 239 34.26 -17.68 -72.81
N HIS A 240 34.96 -17.65 -71.65
CA HIS A 240 36.41 -17.34 -71.56
C HIS A 240 36.91 -17.27 -70.10
N TYR A 241 37.97 -18.04 -69.83
CA TYR A 241 38.91 -17.95 -68.71
C TYR A 241 39.59 -16.57 -68.64
N VAL A 242 39.92 -16.05 -67.44
CA VAL A 242 41.26 -15.52 -67.07
C VAL A 242 41.47 -15.62 -65.54
N GLU A 243 42.62 -16.17 -65.17
CA GLU A 243 43.27 -16.27 -63.85
C GLU A 243 43.65 -14.92 -63.18
N THR A 244 44.26 -15.01 -62.00
CA THR A 244 45.17 -14.06 -61.30
C THR A 244 44.52 -13.19 -60.21
N TYR A 245 45.02 -13.09 -58.96
CA TYR A 245 46.23 -13.55 -58.26
C TYR A 245 45.88 -14.01 -56.84
#